data_AF-A0A7C3DQF8-F1
#
_entry.id   AF-A0A7C3DQF8-F1
#
_cell.length_a   1.000
_cell.length_b   1.000
_cell.length_c   1.000
_cell.angle_alpha   90.00
_cell.angle_beta   90.00
_cell.angle_gamma   90.00
#
_symmetry.space_group_name_H-M   'P 1'
#
loop_
_entity.id
_entity.type
_entity.pdbx_description
1 polymer ?
#
loop_
_entity_poly.entity_id
_entity_poly.type
_entity_poly.pdbx_seq_one_letter_code
_entity_poly.pdbx_strand_id
1 'polypeptide(L)'
;MTTRVLPFVPCMLYGPETIINYGLQPIYVWDMLLIRTYAAAILLLLTGACKKQPVTDDRAGGGKIIILGHRGMGVTYSIPANSYESFSDALGIGADGYELDVQMTLDSVLVIYHDGTLDVSSNCTGKIS
;
A
#
# COMPACT_ATOMS: atom_id res chain seq x y z
N MET A 1 -59.16 47.94 10.65
CA MET A 1 -60.61 48.08 10.90
C MET A 1 -61.25 48.36 9.54
N THR A 2 -62.14 47.57 8.96
CA THR A 2 -63.19 46.73 9.53
C THR A 2 -63.46 45.53 8.60
N THR A 3 -63.80 44.42 9.25
CA THR A 3 -64.45 43.23 8.71
C THR A 3 -65.87 43.55 8.23
N ARG A 4 -66.33 42.85 7.18
CA ARG A 4 -67.76 42.72 6.87
C ARG A 4 -68.21 41.30 7.20
N VAL A 5 -69.45 41.22 7.66
CA VAL A 5 -69.99 40.26 8.62
C VAL A 5 -70.95 39.30 7.90
N LEU A 6 -70.72 37.98 8.05
CA LEU A 6 -71.67 36.83 8.14
C LEU A 6 -72.64 36.61 6.93
N PRO A 7 -73.39 35.48 6.76
CA PRO A 7 -73.84 34.53 7.80
C PRO A 7 -73.98 33.03 7.44
N PHE A 8 -74.25 32.27 8.51
CA PHE A 8 -75.14 31.11 8.63
C PHE A 8 -74.79 29.79 7.91
N VAL A 9 -74.44 28.83 8.78
CA VAL A 9 -74.47 27.39 8.60
C VAL A 9 -75.92 26.92 8.40
N PRO A 10 -76.14 25.83 7.64
CA PRO A 10 -76.93 24.76 8.22
C PRO A 10 -76.24 23.41 8.12
N CYS A 11 -76.31 22.70 9.24
CA CYS A 11 -75.91 21.33 9.45
C CYS A 11 -76.60 20.38 8.47
N MET A 12 -75.85 19.42 7.93
CA MET A 12 -76.39 18.09 7.63
C MET A 12 -75.55 17.05 8.37
N LEU A 13 -76.26 16.30 9.20
CA LEU A 13 -75.79 15.25 10.09
C LEU A 13 -75.80 13.88 9.38
N TYR A 14 -75.08 12.91 10.00
CA TYR A 14 -75.05 11.45 9.79
C TYR A 14 -74.13 10.94 8.67
N GLY A 15 -73.20 9.99 8.86
CA GLY A 15 -72.94 9.02 9.93
C GLY A 15 -71.55 8.36 9.77
N PRO A 16 -71.24 7.26 10.49
CA PRO A 16 -69.91 7.01 11.05
C PRO A 16 -69.02 6.04 10.25
N GLU A 17 -67.72 6.10 10.56
CA GLU A 17 -66.66 5.11 10.30
C GLU A 17 -65.99 5.12 8.92
N THR A 18 -65.28 6.20 8.66
CA THR A 18 -64.11 6.19 7.76
C THR A 18 -62.98 5.38 8.40
N ILE A 19 -62.99 4.05 8.28
CA ILE A 19 -61.74 3.26 8.34
C ILE A 19 -61.21 3.19 6.91
N ILE A 20 -60.47 4.22 6.51
CA ILE A 20 -59.60 4.12 5.34
C ILE A 20 -58.48 3.17 5.76
N ASN A 21 -58.49 1.98 5.19
CA ASN A 21 -57.42 1.02 5.22
C ASN A 21 -56.17 1.71 4.63
N TYR A 22 -55.26 2.21 5.47
CA TYR A 22 -53.94 2.63 5.02
C TYR A 22 -53.16 1.38 4.61
N GLY A 23 -53.49 0.85 3.44
CA GLY A 23 -52.57 -0.01 2.70
C GLY A 23 -51.24 0.71 2.63
N LEU A 24 -50.21 0.12 3.23
CA LEU A 24 -48.86 0.65 3.24
C LEU A 24 -48.48 0.97 1.79
N GLN A 25 -48.28 2.26 1.55
CA GLN A 25 -48.11 2.85 0.22
C GLN A 25 -46.93 2.17 -0.49
N PRO A 26 -47.02 1.85 -1.80
CA PRO A 26 -46.02 1.06 -2.55
C PRO A 26 -44.61 1.66 -2.60
N ILE A 27 -44.42 2.90 -2.14
CA ILE A 27 -43.16 3.66 -2.18
C ILE A 27 -42.10 3.03 -1.25
N TYR A 28 -42.50 2.54 -0.06
CA TYR A 28 -41.56 1.94 0.91
C TYR A 28 -40.97 0.59 0.46
N VAL A 29 -41.63 -0.11 -0.46
CA VAL A 29 -41.21 -1.44 -0.92
C VAL A 29 -40.02 -1.34 -1.89
N TRP A 30 -39.99 -0.30 -2.72
CA TRP A 30 -38.90 -0.05 -3.67
C TRP A 30 -37.61 0.41 -2.98
N ASP A 31 -37.73 1.26 -1.94
CA ASP A 31 -36.59 1.70 -1.13
C ASP A 31 -35.98 0.54 -0.33
N MET A 32 -36.82 -0.32 0.23
CA MET A 32 -36.38 -1.53 0.94
C MET A 32 -35.69 -2.53 0.00
N LEU A 33 -36.13 -2.64 -1.25
CA LEU A 33 -35.50 -3.49 -2.26
C LEU A 33 -34.12 -2.93 -2.66
N LEU A 34 -34.02 -1.62 -2.90
CA LEU A 34 -32.76 -0.94 -3.18
C LEU A 34 -31.78 -1.12 -2.02
N ILE A 35 -32.19 -0.85 -0.78
CA ILE A 35 -31.35 -1.01 0.42
C ILE A 35 -30.86 -2.46 0.54
N ARG A 36 -31.71 -3.46 0.30
CA ARG A 36 -31.32 -4.88 0.32
C ARG A 36 -30.31 -5.21 -0.79
N THR A 37 -30.49 -4.69 -2.00
CA THR A 37 -29.54 -4.91 -3.09
C THR A 37 -28.18 -4.26 -2.83
N TYR A 38 -28.15 -3.03 -2.29
CA TYR A 38 -26.90 -2.38 -1.90
C TYR A 38 -26.22 -3.09 -0.72
N ALA A 39 -26.99 -3.50 0.30
CA ALA A 39 -26.44 -4.26 1.43
C ALA A 39 -25.85 -5.61 0.98
N ALA A 40 -26.53 -6.31 0.06
CA ALA A 40 -26.03 -7.56 -0.52
C ALA A 40 -24.76 -7.32 -1.37
N ALA A 41 -24.72 -6.25 -2.16
CA ALA A 41 -23.54 -5.88 -2.95
C ALA A 41 -22.34 -5.51 -2.05
N ILE A 42 -22.57 -4.76 -0.98
CA ILE A 42 -21.53 -4.42 0.01
C ILE A 42 -21.05 -5.69 0.72
N LEU A 43 -21.95 -6.57 1.15
CA LEU A 43 -21.58 -7.84 1.77
C LEU A 43 -20.75 -8.73 0.82
N LEU A 44 -21.08 -8.75 -0.47
CA LEU A 44 -20.35 -9.47 -1.50
C LEU A 44 -18.95 -8.87 -1.73
N LEU A 45 -18.84 -7.53 -1.73
CA LEU A 45 -17.55 -6.83 -1.86
C LEU A 45 -16.65 -7.05 -0.64
N LEU A 46 -17.21 -7.02 0.57
CA LEU A 46 -16.45 -7.23 1.82
C LEU A 46 -15.94 -8.67 1.96
N THR A 47 -16.68 -9.65 1.45
CA THR A 47 -16.28 -11.07 1.51
C THR A 47 -15.35 -11.48 0.36
N GLY A 48 -15.36 -10.75 -0.77
CA GLY A 48 -14.54 -11.04 -1.95
C GLY A 48 -13.15 -10.41 -1.99
N ALA A 49 -12.83 -9.46 -1.10
CA ALA A 49 -11.61 -8.66 -1.18
C ALA A 49 -10.35 -9.34 -0.58
N CYS A 50 -10.49 -10.46 0.12
CA CYS A 50 -9.37 -11.12 0.78
C CYS A 50 -8.86 -12.31 -0.06
N LYS A 51 -7.98 -12.03 -1.02
CA LYS A 51 -7.16 -13.09 -1.64
C LYS A 51 -5.93 -13.30 -0.77
N LYS A 52 -5.81 -14.47 -0.12
CA LYS A 52 -4.57 -14.87 0.53
C LYS A 52 -3.50 -15.01 -0.56
N GLN A 53 -2.56 -14.06 -0.63
CA GLN A 53 -1.39 -14.28 -1.47
C GLN A 53 -0.62 -15.47 -0.88
N PRO A 54 -0.28 -16.48 -1.69
CA PRO A 54 0.66 -17.48 -1.24
C PRO A 54 1.97 -16.75 -0.95
N VAL A 55 2.47 -16.88 0.29
CA VAL A 55 3.85 -16.55 0.59
C VAL A 55 4.68 -17.63 -0.12
N THR A 56 5.03 -17.35 -1.37
CA THR A 56 6.07 -18.10 -2.07
C THR A 56 7.39 -17.79 -1.36
N ASP A 57 8.24 -18.79 -1.16
CA ASP A 57 9.62 -18.57 -0.71
C ASP A 57 10.34 -17.76 -1.80
N ASP A 58 10.27 -16.43 -1.69
CA ASP A 58 10.87 -15.45 -2.58
C ASP A 58 12.31 -15.14 -2.18
N ARG A 59 12.88 -15.91 -1.25
CA ARG A 59 14.30 -15.81 -0.91
C ARG A 59 15.10 -16.07 -2.17
N ALA A 60 15.91 -15.09 -2.56
CA ALA A 60 16.76 -15.13 -3.74
C ALA A 60 17.69 -16.37 -3.84
N GLY A 61 17.89 -17.10 -2.73
CA GLY A 61 18.65 -18.35 -2.67
C GLY A 61 17.82 -19.65 -2.74
N GLY A 62 16.51 -19.61 -2.98
CA GLY A 62 15.66 -20.81 -3.03
C GLY A 62 15.69 -21.62 -1.73
N GLY A 63 15.77 -20.93 -0.59
CA GLY A 63 15.91 -21.55 0.74
C GLY A 63 17.35 -21.94 1.13
N LYS A 64 18.35 -21.76 0.24
CA LYS A 64 19.77 -21.95 0.56
C LYS A 64 20.32 -20.72 1.31
N ILE A 65 21.12 -20.96 2.34
CA ILE A 65 21.98 -19.92 2.94
C ILE A 65 23.11 -19.62 1.94
N ILE A 66 23.24 -18.35 1.55
CA ILE A 66 24.31 -17.86 0.68
C ILE A 66 25.35 -17.08 1.48
N ILE A 67 26.61 -17.23 1.12
CA ILE A 67 27.74 -16.53 1.73
C ILE A 67 28.20 -15.45 0.74
N LEU A 68 28.01 -14.19 1.11
CA LEU A 68 28.47 -13.05 0.32
C LEU A 68 29.61 -12.34 1.05
N GLY A 69 30.73 -12.14 0.36
CA GLY A 69 31.84 -11.35 0.87
C GLY A 69 31.47 -9.87 0.97
N HIS A 70 31.43 -9.30 2.17
CA HIS A 70 31.13 -7.88 2.40
C HIS A 70 32.24 -7.02 1.78
N ARG A 71 31.90 -6.23 0.76
CA ARG A 71 32.81 -5.42 -0.06
C ARG A 71 33.94 -6.21 -0.70
N GLY A 72 33.68 -7.47 -1.04
CA GLY A 72 34.72 -8.47 -1.38
C GLY A 72 35.23 -9.21 -0.14
N MET A 73 36.54 -9.17 0.10
CA MET A 73 37.20 -9.80 1.25
C MET A 73 37.00 -9.06 2.59
N GLY A 74 36.34 -7.90 2.57
CA GLY A 74 36.10 -7.07 3.76
C GLY A 74 37.28 -6.17 4.14
N VAL A 75 37.01 -5.25 5.06
CA VAL A 75 37.96 -4.20 5.49
C VAL A 75 39.10 -4.71 6.38
N THR A 76 39.01 -5.95 6.88
CA THR A 76 40.02 -6.56 7.75
C THR A 76 41.13 -7.26 6.98
N TYR A 77 40.96 -7.46 5.67
CA TYR A 77 41.94 -8.10 4.82
C TYR A 77 42.94 -7.08 4.26
N SER A 78 44.13 -7.54 3.85
CA SER A 78 45.16 -6.66 3.29
C SER A 78 44.81 -6.08 1.91
N ILE A 79 43.80 -6.65 1.26
CA ILE A 79 43.35 -6.24 -0.07
C ILE A 79 42.27 -5.17 0.10
N PRO A 80 42.37 -4.02 -0.60
CA PRO A 80 41.37 -2.97 -0.47
C PRO A 80 39.95 -3.47 -0.74
N ALA A 81 39.01 -3.14 0.14
CA ALA A 81 37.59 -3.38 -0.09
C ALA A 81 37.12 -2.70 -1.38
N ASN A 82 36.07 -3.23 -2.02
CA ASN A 82 35.51 -2.69 -3.27
C ASN A 82 36.53 -2.63 -4.44
N SER A 83 37.54 -3.50 -4.43
CA SER A 83 38.51 -3.68 -5.52
C SER A 83 38.27 -4.99 -6.26
N TYR A 84 38.73 -5.06 -7.52
CA TYR A 84 38.64 -6.26 -8.33
C TYR A 84 39.35 -7.46 -7.67
N GLU A 85 40.52 -7.22 -7.08
CA GLU A 85 41.32 -8.21 -6.37
C GLU A 85 40.54 -8.77 -5.17
N SER A 86 39.86 -7.90 -4.42
CA SER A 86 39.04 -8.31 -3.27
C SER A 86 37.84 -9.16 -3.70
N PHE A 87 37.23 -8.86 -4.85
CA PHE A 87 36.16 -9.67 -5.41
C PHE A 87 36.65 -11.03 -5.90
N SER A 88 37.78 -11.04 -6.61
CA SER A 88 38.41 -12.27 -7.11
C SER A 88 38.77 -13.22 -5.96
N ASP A 89 39.35 -12.70 -4.89
CA ASP A 89 39.75 -13.51 -3.74
C ASP A 89 38.54 -14.03 -2.94
N ALA A 90 37.49 -13.21 -2.78
CA ALA A 90 36.26 -13.65 -2.13
C ALA A 90 35.64 -14.87 -2.84
N LEU A 91 35.62 -14.84 -4.17
CA LEU A 91 35.21 -16.00 -4.96
C LEU A 91 36.21 -17.16 -4.84
N GLY A 92 37.50 -16.86 -4.84
CA GLY A 92 38.59 -17.84 -4.72
C GLY A 92 38.55 -18.66 -3.43
N ILE A 93 38.10 -18.07 -2.31
CA ILE A 93 37.94 -18.77 -1.03
C ILE A 93 36.60 -19.54 -0.90
N GLY A 94 35.75 -19.46 -1.92
CA GLY A 94 34.49 -20.22 -1.99
C GLY A 94 33.26 -19.47 -1.49
N ALA A 95 33.25 -18.14 -1.44
CA ALA A 95 32.00 -17.40 -1.27
C ALA A 95 31.06 -17.64 -2.45
N ASP A 96 29.74 -17.64 -2.20
CA ASP A 96 28.73 -17.74 -3.28
C ASP A 96 28.68 -16.45 -4.12
N GLY A 97 29.19 -15.35 -3.59
CA GLY A 97 29.31 -14.06 -4.27
C GLY A 97 29.98 -13.01 -3.39
N TYR A 98 29.88 -11.75 -3.80
CA TYR A 98 30.36 -10.60 -3.04
C TYR A 98 29.36 -9.45 -3.12
N GLU A 99 29.38 -8.61 -2.10
CA GLU A 99 28.68 -7.34 -2.05
C GLU A 99 29.62 -6.22 -2.50
N LEU A 100 29.05 -5.17 -3.09
CA LEU A 100 29.77 -4.00 -3.58
C LEU A 100 28.93 -2.74 -3.36
N ASP A 101 29.60 -1.64 -3.03
CA ASP A 101 28.97 -0.36 -2.74
C ASP A 101 29.03 0.55 -3.96
N VAL A 102 27.89 1.01 -4.47
CA VAL A 102 27.84 1.92 -5.62
C VAL A 102 27.58 3.34 -5.18
N GLN A 103 28.38 4.27 -5.70
CA GLN A 103 28.22 5.72 -5.54
C GLN A 103 28.17 6.39 -6.92
N MET A 104 27.82 7.68 -6.93
CA MET A 104 27.75 8.49 -8.15
C MET A 104 28.66 9.70 -8.03
N THR A 105 29.48 9.94 -9.05
CA THR A 105 30.36 11.11 -9.16
C THR A 105 29.61 12.36 -9.63
N LEU A 106 30.25 13.53 -9.53
CA LEU A 106 29.71 14.82 -10.00
C LEU A 106 29.34 14.81 -11.50
N ASP A 107 30.10 14.09 -12.32
CA ASP A 107 29.84 13.90 -13.74
C ASP A 107 28.89 12.71 -14.04
N SER A 108 28.15 12.25 -13.03
CA SER A 108 27.11 11.20 -13.13
C SER A 108 27.64 9.83 -13.54
N VAL A 109 28.90 9.50 -13.20
CA VAL A 109 29.49 8.19 -13.42
C VAL A 109 29.31 7.34 -12.16
N LEU A 110 28.86 6.09 -12.34
CA LEU A 110 28.78 5.13 -11.24
C LEU A 110 30.17 4.58 -10.92
N VAL A 111 30.53 4.61 -9.64
CA VAL A 111 31.81 4.12 -9.12
C VAL A 111 31.56 3.18 -7.95
N ILE A 112 32.53 2.30 -7.69
CA ILE A 112 32.47 1.38 -6.55
C ILE A 112 33.28 1.96 -5.40
N TYR A 113 32.60 2.38 -4.33
CA TYR A 113 33.22 2.94 -3.13
C TYR A 113 32.18 3.03 -1.99
N HIS A 114 32.58 2.71 -0.76
CA HIS A 114 31.63 2.67 0.36
C HIS A 114 31.28 4.06 0.91
N ASP A 115 32.29 4.80 1.36
CA ASP A 115 32.08 6.02 2.13
C ASP A 115 31.70 7.19 1.22
N GLY A 116 30.98 8.18 1.76
CA GLY A 116 30.65 9.40 1.00
C GLY A 116 31.86 10.30 0.72
N THR A 117 33.00 10.02 1.34
CA THR A 117 34.26 10.78 1.15
C THR A 117 35.44 9.85 0.90
N LEU A 118 36.42 10.37 0.18
CA LEU A 118 37.63 9.66 -0.22
C LEU A 118 38.64 9.46 0.93
N ASP A 119 38.43 10.13 2.07
CA ASP A 119 39.42 10.22 3.16
C ASP A 119 39.68 8.89 3.87
N VAL A 120 38.74 7.94 3.80
CA VAL A 120 38.76 6.70 4.61
C VAL A 120 39.62 5.61 3.98
N SER A 121 39.45 5.38 2.68
CA SER A 121 39.99 4.21 1.98
C SER A 121 40.86 4.59 0.76
N SER A 122 41.26 5.85 0.65
CA SER A 122 42.12 6.34 -0.43
C SER A 122 43.11 7.40 0.06
N ASN A 123 44.05 7.78 -0.80
CA ASN A 123 44.99 8.89 -0.54
C ASN A 123 44.43 10.26 -0.96
N CYS A 124 43.17 10.32 -1.37
CA CYS A 124 42.49 11.54 -1.80
C CYS A 124 41.56 12.04 -0.69
N THR A 125 41.18 13.31 -0.78
CA THR A 125 40.28 13.95 0.17
C THR A 125 39.05 14.52 -0.53
N GLY A 126 37.96 14.68 0.22
CA GLY A 126 36.72 15.28 -0.29
C GLY A 126 35.62 14.26 -0.63
N LYS A 127 34.47 14.79 -1.09
CA LYS A 127 33.29 13.98 -1.41
C LYS A 127 33.41 13.33 -2.78
N ILE A 128 32.67 12.23 -2.96
CA ILE A 128 32.54 11.59 -4.28
C ILE A 128 31.67 12.42 -5.23
N SER A 129 30.64 13.11 -4.69
CA SER A 129 29.70 13.96 -5.43
C SER A 129 29.91 15.45 -5.24
#